data_AF-A0A8J3IHP0-F1
#
_entry.id   AF-A0A8J3IHP0-F1
#
_cell.length_a   1.000
_cell.length_b   1.000
_cell.length_c   1.000
_cell.angle_alpha   90.00
_cell.angle_beta   90.00
_cell.angle_gamma   90.00
#
_symmetry.space_group_name_H-M   'P 1'
#
loop_
_entity.id
_entity.type
_entity.pdbx_description
1 polymer ?
#
loop_
_entity_poly.entity_id
_entity_poly.type
_entity_poly.pdbx_seq_one_letter_code
_entity_poly.pdbx_strand_id
1 'polypeptide(L)'
;MSRNKVYETTLYLDTIEQFFSKPDLSPFSEQYREYSYTSGIEYLAKELYAHPTIKEVDVTIVLPAEKSTPNLKQKTNAAVSRYCRTRIREIEQEMQGLRKRAVEAAVMAIVGLIIFISVGSLLTYSPSFLIQVIGEGLTVVGWVFVWFPLDSFIFGVRHYRLDERIYKKLEHMRLTVKSGSGF
;
A
#
# COMPACT_ATOMS: atom_id res chain seq x y z
N MET A 1 -21.55 -20.00 12.93
CA MET A 1 -20.66 -19.45 13.98
C MET A 1 -19.50 -18.74 13.29
N SER A 2 -19.60 -17.41 13.11
CA SER A 2 -18.59 -16.61 12.43
C SER A 2 -17.37 -16.46 13.34
N ARG A 3 -16.36 -17.32 13.20
CA ARG A 3 -15.07 -17.15 13.88
C ARG A 3 -14.55 -15.74 13.55
N ASN A 4 -14.27 -14.99 14.60
CA ASN A 4 -13.81 -13.61 14.58
C ASN A 4 -12.68 -13.43 13.54
N LYS A 5 -12.77 -12.40 12.69
CA LYS A 5 -11.72 -12.06 11.71
C LYS A 5 -10.54 -11.37 12.40
N VAL A 6 -9.97 -12.04 13.39
CA VAL A 6 -8.81 -11.60 14.16
C VAL A 6 -7.58 -12.26 13.54
N TYR A 7 -6.54 -11.48 13.28
CA TYR A 7 -5.23 -11.98 12.92
C TYR A 7 -4.39 -12.11 14.18
N GLU A 8 -3.98 -13.31 14.52
CA GLU A 8 -3.14 -13.58 15.68
C GLU A 8 -1.76 -14.03 15.20
N THR A 9 -0.71 -13.37 15.66
CA THR A 9 0.67 -13.78 15.34
C THR A 9 1.63 -13.52 16.49
N THR A 10 2.74 -14.28 16.50
CA THR A 10 3.81 -14.12 17.47
C THR A 10 5.11 -13.79 16.75
N LEU A 11 5.72 -12.66 17.12
CA LEU A 11 6.98 -12.19 16.57
C LEU A 11 8.09 -12.38 17.61
N TYR A 12 9.10 -13.18 17.26
CA TYR A 12 10.31 -13.36 18.04
C TYR A 12 11.33 -12.32 17.57
N LEU A 13 11.65 -11.36 18.42
CA LEU A 13 12.57 -10.27 18.11
C LEU A 13 13.71 -10.29 19.13
N ASP A 14 14.95 -10.08 18.68
CA ASP A 14 16.06 -9.93 19.63
C ASP A 14 16.02 -8.56 20.32
N THR A 15 15.58 -7.52 19.61
CA THR A 15 15.35 -6.20 20.19
C THR A 15 14.03 -5.61 19.71
N ILE A 16 13.45 -4.70 20.52
CA ILE A 16 12.16 -4.08 20.17
C ILE A 16 12.26 -3.18 18.93
N GLU A 17 13.46 -2.67 18.63
CA GLU A 17 13.75 -1.84 17.46
C GLU A 17 13.50 -2.61 16.16
N GLN A 18 13.68 -3.94 16.15
CA GLN A 18 13.39 -4.80 14.99
C GLN A 18 11.90 -4.80 14.60
N PHE A 19 11.02 -4.37 15.51
CA PHE A 19 9.62 -4.19 15.17
C PHE A 19 9.40 -3.01 14.22
N PHE A 20 10.25 -1.97 14.32
CA PHE A 20 10.13 -0.74 13.55
C PHE A 20 11.20 -0.59 12.45
N SER A 21 12.29 -1.37 12.55
CA SER A 21 13.44 -1.31 11.65
C SER A 21 13.79 -2.70 11.17
N LYS A 22 14.26 -2.82 9.93
CA LYS A 22 14.76 -4.09 9.40
C LYS A 22 15.97 -4.55 10.23
N PRO A 23 15.99 -5.79 10.72
CA PRO A 23 17.15 -6.34 11.40
C PRO A 23 18.29 -6.61 10.42
N ASP A 24 19.53 -6.36 10.84
CA ASP A 24 20.73 -6.69 10.06
C ASP A 24 21.13 -8.15 10.30
N LEU A 25 20.28 -9.06 9.82
CA LEU A 25 20.46 -10.51 9.97
C LEU A 25 20.77 -11.15 8.62
N SER A 26 21.85 -11.91 8.59
CA SER A 26 22.17 -12.79 7.47
C SER A 26 21.15 -13.94 7.37
N PRO A 27 20.74 -14.37 6.16
CA PRO A 27 19.94 -15.59 5.97
C PRO A 27 20.58 -16.86 6.53
N PHE A 28 21.88 -16.85 6.80
CA PHE A 28 22.60 -17.95 7.47
C PHE A 28 22.41 -17.96 8.99
N SER A 29 21.80 -16.93 9.58
CA SER A 29 21.55 -16.86 11.02
C SER A 29 20.37 -17.74 11.43
N GLU A 30 20.50 -18.48 12.53
CA GLU A 30 19.41 -19.26 13.13
C GLU A 30 18.23 -18.39 13.61
N GLN A 31 18.51 -17.11 13.86
CA GLN A 31 17.52 -16.10 14.24
C GLN A 31 16.81 -15.49 13.03
N TYR A 32 17.22 -15.84 11.80
CA TYR A 32 16.57 -15.36 10.60
C TYR A 32 15.16 -15.96 10.48
N ARG A 33 14.18 -15.07 10.36
CA ARG A 33 12.77 -15.41 10.19
C ARG A 33 12.24 -14.73 8.92
N GLU A 34 11.06 -15.13 8.46
CA GLU A 34 10.44 -14.57 7.25
C GLU A 34 10.28 -13.04 7.33
N TYR A 35 9.94 -12.52 8.51
CA TYR A 35 9.82 -11.08 8.75
C TYR A 35 11.17 -10.36 8.89
N SER A 36 12.31 -11.07 8.96
CA SER A 36 13.66 -10.45 9.07
C SER A 36 14.09 -9.71 7.79
N TYR A 37 13.42 -9.95 6.65
CA TYR A 37 13.69 -9.20 5.41
C TYR A 37 13.18 -7.74 5.44
N THR A 38 12.30 -7.40 6.39
CA THR A 38 11.61 -6.11 6.54
C THR A 38 11.49 -5.79 8.05
N SER A 39 10.76 -4.75 8.45
CA SER A 39 10.44 -4.54 9.88
C SER A 39 9.22 -5.37 10.31
N GLY A 40 9.11 -5.71 11.59
CA GLY A 40 7.96 -6.47 12.11
C GLY A 40 6.60 -5.82 11.79
N ILE A 41 6.50 -4.49 11.88
CA ILE A 41 5.26 -3.76 11.57
C ILE A 41 4.92 -3.76 10.07
N GLU A 42 5.92 -3.70 9.18
CA GLU A 42 5.70 -3.80 7.74
C GLU A 42 5.31 -5.21 7.30
N TYR A 43 5.87 -6.24 7.95
CA TYR A 43 5.43 -7.61 7.76
C TYR A 43 3.93 -7.74 8.09
N LEU A 44 3.49 -7.23 9.24
CA LEU A 44 2.05 -7.22 9.59
C LEU A 44 1.21 -6.43 8.58
N ALA A 45 1.71 -5.31 8.08
CA ALA A 45 1.02 -4.55 7.04
C ALA A 45 0.81 -5.40 5.77
N LYS A 46 1.84 -6.11 5.30
CA LYS A 46 1.78 -7.02 4.14
C LYS A 46 0.77 -8.16 4.33
N GLU A 47 0.74 -8.76 5.52
CA GLU A 47 -0.25 -9.78 5.88
C GLU A 47 -1.69 -9.24 5.79
N LEU A 48 -1.91 -8.00 6.25
CA LEU A 48 -3.22 -7.35 6.16
C LEU A 48 -3.59 -6.94 4.72
N TYR A 49 -2.61 -6.67 3.84
CA TYR A 49 -2.87 -6.49 2.41
C TYR A 49 -3.36 -7.78 1.76
N ALA A 50 -2.73 -8.91 2.07
CA ALA A 50 -3.13 -10.21 1.55
C ALA A 50 -4.52 -10.62 2.08
N HIS A 51 -4.89 -10.14 3.27
CA HIS A 51 -6.14 -10.50 3.94
C HIS A 51 -6.98 -9.28 4.36
N PRO A 52 -7.55 -8.52 3.40
CA PRO A 52 -8.22 -7.25 3.68
C PRO A 52 -9.49 -7.38 4.55
N THR A 53 -10.02 -8.61 4.66
CA THR A 53 -11.21 -8.91 5.46
C THR A 53 -10.95 -8.94 6.97
N ILE A 54 -9.69 -9.04 7.40
CA ILE A 54 -9.28 -9.02 8.80
C ILE A 54 -9.67 -7.68 9.44
N LYS A 55 -10.24 -7.73 10.65
CA LYS A 55 -10.72 -6.55 11.38
C LYS A 55 -9.87 -6.20 12.58
N GLU A 56 -9.39 -7.21 13.29
CA GLU A 56 -8.62 -7.06 14.53
C GLU A 56 -7.27 -7.75 14.36
N VAL A 57 -6.27 -7.24 15.07
CA VAL A 57 -4.88 -7.69 14.96
C VAL A 57 -4.32 -7.81 16.38
N ASP A 58 -3.90 -9.01 16.71
CA ASP A 58 -3.39 -9.38 18.02
C ASP A 58 -1.96 -9.92 17.84
N VAL A 59 -1.01 -9.20 18.41
CA VAL A 59 0.41 -9.47 18.19
C VAL A 59 1.08 -9.71 19.53
N THR A 60 1.72 -10.86 19.64
CA THR A 60 2.60 -11.18 20.76
C THR A 60 4.04 -10.99 20.35
N ILE A 61 4.73 -10.03 20.96
CA ILE A 61 6.16 -9.82 20.78
C ILE A 61 6.90 -10.59 21.88
N VAL A 62 7.77 -11.51 21.48
CA VAL A 62 8.65 -12.26 22.38
C VAL A 62 10.04 -11.67 22.29
N LEU A 63 10.57 -11.22 23.43
CA LEU A 63 11.90 -10.64 23.58
C LEU A 63 12.75 -11.46 24.55
N PRO A 64 14.10 -11.40 24.47
CA PRO A 64 14.96 -11.98 25.48
C PRO A 64 14.64 -11.41 26.86
N ALA A 65 14.70 -12.23 27.90
CA ALA A 65 14.34 -11.83 29.27
C ALA A 65 15.11 -10.58 29.76
N GLU A 66 16.38 -10.46 29.35
CA GLU A 66 17.25 -9.33 29.70
C GLU A 66 16.78 -7.98 29.13
N LYS A 67 16.05 -8.00 28.01
CA LYS A 67 15.60 -6.80 27.29
C LYS A 67 14.13 -6.45 27.58
N SER A 68 13.46 -7.25 28.42
CA SER A 68 12.05 -7.06 28.77
C SER A 68 11.91 -6.15 29.99
N THR A 69 11.57 -4.87 29.77
CA THR A 69 11.30 -3.92 30.87
C THR A 69 9.80 -3.79 31.18
N PRO A 70 9.38 -3.51 32.42
CA PRO A 70 7.96 -3.45 32.80
C PRO A 70 7.14 -2.40 32.02
N ASN A 71 7.78 -1.31 31.60
CA ASN A 71 7.14 -0.23 30.84
C ASN A 71 7.25 -0.41 29.31
N LEU A 72 7.83 -1.53 28.85
CA LEU A 72 8.12 -1.72 27.43
C LEU A 72 6.84 -1.78 26.60
N LYS A 73 5.81 -2.49 27.07
CA LYS A 73 4.51 -2.57 26.38
C LYS A 73 3.89 -1.20 26.12
N GLN A 74 3.86 -0.32 27.12
CA GLN A 74 3.27 1.02 26.97
C GLN A 74 4.11 1.90 26.04
N LYS A 75 5.45 1.85 26.16
CA LYS A 75 6.35 2.55 25.25
C LYS A 75 6.20 2.07 23.79
N THR A 76 6.11 0.75 23.59
CA THR A 76 5.90 0.17 22.26
C THR A 76 4.56 0.60 21.68
N ASN A 77 3.45 0.55 22.45
CA ASN A 77 2.15 1.04 21.99
C ASN A 77 2.19 2.52 21.56
N ALA A 78 2.85 3.38 22.35
CA ALA A 78 3.02 4.79 21.99
C ALA A 78 3.86 4.95 20.71
N ALA A 79 4.92 4.16 20.55
CA ALA A 79 5.75 4.14 19.35
C ALA A 79 4.97 3.65 18.11
N VAL A 80 4.13 2.62 18.24
CA VAL A 80 3.24 2.14 17.17
C VAL A 80 2.27 3.23 16.74
N SER A 81 1.57 3.86 17.67
CA SER A 81 0.64 4.93 17.30
C SER A 81 1.36 6.11 16.64
N ARG A 82 2.56 6.47 17.10
CA ARG A 82 3.40 7.49 16.43
C ARG A 82 3.80 7.06 15.02
N TYR A 83 4.26 5.82 14.83
CA TYR A 83 4.65 5.28 13.54
C TYR A 83 3.47 5.27 12.56
N CYS A 84 2.33 4.68 12.95
CA CYS A 84 1.14 4.60 12.12
C CYS A 84 0.61 5.98 11.76
N ARG A 85 0.57 6.94 12.70
CA ARG A 85 0.14 8.32 12.39
C ARG A 85 1.07 9.01 11.39
N THR A 86 2.38 8.84 11.52
CA THR A 86 3.34 9.37 10.54
C THR A 86 3.11 8.75 9.18
N ARG A 87 2.94 7.43 9.11
CA ARG A 87 2.73 6.71 7.85
C ARG A 87 1.40 7.06 7.17
N ILE A 88 0.33 7.23 7.94
CA ILE A 88 -0.97 7.70 7.42
C ILE A 88 -0.82 9.09 6.81
N ARG A 89 -0.12 10.02 7.48
CA ARG A 89 0.13 11.36 6.94
C ARG A 89 0.94 11.34 5.64
N GLU A 90 1.94 10.46 5.55
CA GLU A 90 2.72 10.26 4.34
C GLU A 90 1.83 9.76 3.18
N ILE A 91 0.99 8.75 3.44
CA ILE A 91 -0.01 8.23 2.49
C ILE A 91 -0.97 9.35 2.03
N GLU A 92 -1.44 10.20 2.94
CA GLU A 92 -2.31 11.34 2.62
C GLU A 92 -1.60 12.37 1.73
N GLN A 93 -0.33 12.66 1.98
CA GLN A 93 0.49 13.56 1.16
C GLN A 93 0.74 12.98 -0.23
N GLU A 94 1.09 11.70 -0.32
CA GLU A 94 1.25 10.99 -1.59
C GLU A 94 -0.05 10.98 -2.41
N MET A 95 -1.19 10.75 -1.76
CA MET A 95 -2.51 10.83 -2.38
C MET A 95 -2.79 12.22 -2.95
N GLN A 96 -2.44 13.30 -2.24
CA GLN A 96 -2.60 14.67 -2.76
C GLN A 96 -1.72 14.91 -3.99
N GLY A 97 -0.47 14.43 -3.96
CA GLY A 97 0.44 14.50 -5.11
C GLY A 97 -0.05 13.67 -6.30
N LEU A 98 -0.57 12.47 -6.06
CA LEU A 98 -1.20 11.63 -7.08
C LEU A 98 -2.39 12.34 -7.72
N ARG A 99 -3.29 12.93 -6.93
CA ARG A 99 -4.47 13.62 -7.46
C ARG A 99 -4.10 14.76 -8.41
N LYS A 100 -3.09 15.57 -8.07
CA LYS A 100 -2.62 16.65 -8.95
C LYS A 100 -2.11 16.10 -10.28
N ARG A 101 -1.21 15.10 -10.23
CA ARG A 101 -0.66 14.45 -11.43
C ARG A 101 -1.74 13.74 -12.26
N ALA A 102 -2.70 13.09 -11.60
CA ALA A 102 -3.82 12.42 -12.26
C ALA A 102 -4.75 13.42 -12.96
N VAL A 103 -5.00 14.58 -12.37
CA VAL A 103 -5.79 15.66 -12.99
C VAL A 103 -5.03 16.24 -14.20
N GLU A 104 -3.74 16.54 -14.07
CA GLU A 104 -2.92 17.03 -15.18
C GLU A 104 -2.89 16.02 -16.35
N ALA A 105 -2.66 14.75 -16.04
CA ALA A 105 -2.74 13.64 -16.98
C ALA A 105 -4.11 13.52 -17.64
N ALA A 106 -5.19 13.63 -16.87
CA ALA A 106 -6.55 13.55 -17.38
C ALA A 106 -6.87 14.72 -18.32
N VAL A 107 -6.43 15.94 -17.99
CA VAL A 107 -6.59 17.11 -18.87
C VAL A 107 -5.84 16.88 -20.19
N MET A 108 -4.58 16.44 -20.15
CA MET A 108 -3.82 16.14 -21.37
C MET A 108 -4.48 15.04 -22.21
N ALA A 109 -4.98 13.98 -21.56
CA ALA A 109 -5.67 12.89 -22.23
C ALA A 109 -6.99 13.34 -22.87
N ILE A 110 -7.78 14.18 -22.19
CA ILE A 110 -9.03 14.74 -22.72
C ILE A 110 -8.76 15.67 -23.91
N VAL A 111 -7.73 16.53 -23.82
CA VAL A 111 -7.35 17.41 -24.94
C VAL A 111 -6.92 16.58 -26.14
N GLY A 112 -6.05 15.57 -25.94
CA GLY A 112 -5.63 14.66 -27.00
C GLY A 112 -6.81 13.92 -27.63
N LEU A 113 -7.72 13.37 -26.81
CA LEU A 113 -8.94 12.72 -27.25
C LEU A 113 -9.78 13.61 -28.17
N ILE A 114 -10.05 14.84 -27.74
CA ILE A 114 -10.85 15.79 -28.53
C ILE A 114 -10.19 16.06 -29.87
N ILE A 115 -8.87 16.28 -29.90
CA ILE A 115 -8.11 16.53 -31.13
C ILE A 115 -8.17 15.31 -32.05
N PHE A 116 -7.82 14.12 -31.57
CA PHE A 116 -7.74 12.92 -32.39
C PHE A 116 -9.09 12.47 -32.94
N ILE A 117 -10.17 12.57 -32.15
CA ILE A 117 -11.53 12.25 -32.62
C ILE A 117 -12.03 13.31 -33.61
N SER A 118 -11.81 14.60 -33.33
CA SER A 118 -12.28 15.67 -34.23
C SER A 118 -11.56 15.63 -35.57
N VAL A 119 -10.23 15.44 -35.57
CA VAL A 119 -9.44 15.29 -36.80
C VAL A 119 -9.78 13.96 -37.49
N GLY A 120 -9.84 12.86 -36.74
CA GLY A 120 -10.17 11.55 -37.27
C GLY A 120 -11.51 11.55 -38.01
N SER A 121 -12.56 12.04 -37.35
CA SER A 121 -13.90 12.15 -37.95
C SER A 121 -13.94 13.05 -39.19
N LEU A 122 -13.23 14.18 -39.18
CA LEU A 122 -13.13 15.07 -40.35
C LEU A 122 -12.48 14.36 -41.54
N LEU A 123 -11.41 13.59 -41.29
CA LEU A 123 -10.68 12.85 -42.32
C LEU A 123 -11.49 11.67 -42.88
N THR A 124 -12.38 11.07 -42.09
CA THR A 124 -13.28 9.99 -42.55
C THR A 124 -14.27 10.46 -43.62
N TYR A 125 -14.60 11.76 -43.70
CA TYR A 125 -15.43 12.32 -44.79
C TYR A 125 -14.66 12.56 -46.10
N SER A 126 -13.35 12.30 -46.13
CA SER A 126 -12.55 12.48 -47.33
C SER A 126 -12.95 11.50 -48.45
N PRO A 127 -12.93 11.90 -49.72
CA PRO A 127 -13.17 11.00 -50.85
C PRO A 127 -12.00 10.01 -51.10
N SER A 128 -10.85 10.19 -50.45
CA SER A 128 -9.68 9.32 -50.60
C SER A 128 -9.71 8.17 -49.59
N PHE A 129 -9.67 6.93 -50.08
CA PHE A 129 -9.62 5.72 -49.25
C PHE A 129 -8.44 5.73 -48.25
N LEU A 130 -7.26 6.16 -48.69
CA LEU A 130 -6.08 6.26 -47.81
C LEU A 130 -6.30 7.24 -46.65
N ILE A 131 -6.99 8.35 -46.90
CA ILE A 131 -7.28 9.38 -45.88
C ILE A 131 -8.35 8.88 -44.90
N GLN A 132 -9.34 8.12 -45.38
CA GLN A 132 -10.36 7.49 -44.53
C GLN A 132 -9.72 6.50 -43.54
N VAL A 133 -8.82 5.62 -44.00
CA VAL A 133 -8.11 4.66 -43.15
C VAL A 133 -7.30 5.37 -42.07
N ILE A 134 -6.63 6.48 -42.42
CA ILE A 134 -5.93 7.32 -41.43
C ILE A 134 -6.90 7.91 -40.41
N GLY A 135 -8.06 8.41 -40.85
CA GLY A 135 -9.09 8.96 -39.97
C GLY A 135 -9.66 7.94 -38.97
N GLU A 136 -9.90 6.71 -39.43
CA GLU A 136 -10.29 5.59 -38.56
C GLU A 136 -9.18 5.26 -37.54
N GLY A 137 -7.93 5.20 -37.98
CA GLY A 137 -6.77 4.97 -37.11
C GLY A 137 -6.64 6.04 -36.02
N LEU A 138 -6.80 7.32 -36.36
CA LEU A 138 -6.80 8.42 -35.40
C LEU A 138 -7.94 8.30 -34.39
N THR A 139 -9.12 7.87 -34.83
CA THR A 139 -10.28 7.66 -33.95
C THR A 139 -10.02 6.54 -32.94
N VAL A 140 -9.41 5.44 -33.38
CA VAL A 140 -8.98 4.33 -32.49
C VAL A 140 -7.95 4.82 -31.47
N VAL A 141 -6.93 5.57 -31.92
CA VAL A 141 -5.92 6.16 -31.04
C VAL A 141 -6.57 7.08 -30.00
N GLY A 142 -7.52 7.93 -30.43
CA GLY A 142 -8.29 8.79 -29.54
C GLY A 142 -8.95 7.99 -28.40
N TRP A 143 -9.64 6.89 -28.72
CA TRP A 143 -10.25 6.04 -27.69
C TRP A 143 -9.23 5.42 -26.72
N VAL A 144 -8.02 5.08 -27.17
CA VAL A 144 -6.95 4.57 -26.29
C VAL A 144 -6.55 5.60 -25.22
N PHE A 145 -6.58 6.90 -25.53
CA PHE A 145 -6.33 7.95 -24.54
C PHE A 145 -7.38 8.01 -23.42
N VAL A 146 -8.59 7.47 -23.62
CA VAL A 146 -9.64 7.42 -22.59
C VAL A 146 -9.30 6.44 -21.47
N TRP A 147 -8.57 5.37 -21.76
CA TRP A 147 -8.28 4.33 -20.78
C TRP A 147 -7.30 4.78 -19.69
N PHE A 148 -6.33 5.62 -20.05
CA PHE A 148 -5.30 6.08 -19.12
C PHE A 148 -5.83 6.85 -17.88
N PRO A 149 -6.70 7.88 -18.04
CA PRO A 149 -7.28 8.55 -16.89
C PRO A 149 -8.21 7.61 -16.10
N LEU A 150 -8.97 6.76 -16.78
CA LEU A 150 -9.89 5.82 -16.13
C LEU A 150 -9.14 4.86 -15.19
N ASP A 151 -8.03 4.27 -15.67
CA ASP A 151 -7.17 3.39 -14.89
C ASP A 151 -6.59 4.10 -13.64
N SER A 152 -6.05 5.31 -13.86
CA SER A 152 -5.45 6.13 -12.81
C SER A 152 -6.45 6.47 -11.69
N PHE A 153 -7.70 6.80 -12.03
CA PHE A 153 -8.72 7.15 -11.04
C PHE A 153 -9.26 5.93 -10.27
N ILE A 154 -9.48 4.81 -10.95
CA ILE A 154 -10.10 3.63 -10.34
C ILE A 154 -9.10 2.88 -9.46
N PHE A 155 -7.93 2.53 -9.99
CA PHE A 155 -6.99 1.66 -9.30
C PHE A 155 -6.07 2.42 -8.36
N GLY A 156 -5.62 3.62 -8.76
CA GLY A 156 -4.75 4.45 -7.94
C GLY A 156 -5.39 4.79 -6.59
N VAL A 157 -6.60 5.36 -6.60
CA VAL A 157 -7.28 5.78 -5.36
C VAL A 157 -7.61 4.59 -4.44
N ARG A 158 -7.91 3.42 -5.02
CA ARG A 158 -8.21 2.22 -4.25
C ARG A 158 -7.00 1.73 -3.47
N HIS A 159 -5.81 1.76 -4.06
CA HIS A 159 -4.57 1.31 -3.42
C HIS A 159 -4.30 2.13 -2.15
N TYR A 160 -4.13 3.45 -2.25
CA TYR A 160 -3.86 4.31 -1.10
C TYR A 160 -4.95 4.26 0.00
N ARG A 161 -6.22 4.07 -0.35
CA ARG A 161 -7.29 3.87 0.64
C ARG A 161 -7.15 2.55 1.40
N LEU A 162 -6.62 1.51 0.77
CA LEU A 162 -6.33 0.24 1.42
C LEU A 162 -5.16 0.42 2.39
N ASP A 163 -4.09 1.09 1.95
CA ASP A 163 -2.92 1.41 2.76
C ASP A 163 -3.30 2.14 4.05
N GLU A 164 -4.05 3.24 3.91
CA GLU A 164 -4.52 4.04 5.02
C GLU A 164 -5.33 3.20 6.03
N ARG A 165 -6.22 2.32 5.53
CA ARG A 165 -7.03 1.43 6.36
C ARG A 165 -6.18 0.41 7.11
N ILE A 166 -5.13 -0.11 6.49
CA ILE A 166 -4.24 -1.10 7.11
C ILE A 166 -3.47 -0.45 8.26
N TYR A 167 -2.88 0.72 8.06
CA TYR A 167 -2.16 1.42 9.14
C TYR A 167 -3.10 1.90 10.26
N LYS A 168 -4.35 2.27 9.94
CA LYS A 168 -5.38 2.53 10.96
C LYS A 168 -5.72 1.29 11.79
N LYS A 169 -5.76 0.10 11.19
CA LYS A 169 -5.95 -1.17 11.94
C LYS A 169 -4.74 -1.47 12.82
N LEU A 170 -3.52 -1.31 12.30
CA LEU A 170 -2.29 -1.52 13.05
C LEU A 170 -2.14 -0.54 14.22
N GLU A 171 -2.63 0.70 14.10
CA GLU A 171 -2.65 1.66 15.21
C GLU A 171 -3.47 1.16 16.41
N HIS A 172 -4.56 0.42 16.15
CA HIS A 172 -5.48 -0.09 17.17
C HIS A 172 -5.24 -1.56 17.53
N MET A 173 -4.12 -2.13 17.09
CA MET A 173 -3.81 -3.54 17.35
C MET A 173 -3.57 -3.82 18.84
N ARG A 174 -3.90 -5.03 19.29
CA ARG A 174 -3.61 -5.46 20.67
C ARG A 174 -2.21 -6.04 20.75
N LEU A 175 -1.31 -5.28 21.37
CA LEU A 175 0.07 -5.72 21.63
C LEU A 175 0.22 -6.37 23.00
N THR A 176 0.87 -7.53 23.01
CA THR A 176 1.36 -8.20 24.21
C THR A 176 2.86 -8.38 24.10
N VAL A 177 3.62 -8.02 25.14
CA VAL A 177 5.07 -8.25 25.20
C VAL A 177 5.31 -9.36 26.21
N LYS A 178 6.04 -10.40 25.81
CA LYS A 178 6.42 -11.54 26.66
C LYS A 178 7.94 -11.67 26.68
N SER A 179 8.46 -12.10 27.83
CA SER A 179 9.85 -12.53 27.96
C SER A 179 9.94 -14.00 27.56
N GLY A 180 10.79 -14.34 26.61
CA GLY A 180 11.07 -15.71 26.19
C GLY A 180 12.46 -16.15 26.67
N SER A 181 12.54 -17.36 27.23
CA SER A 181 13.79 -18.06 27.54
C SER A 181 14.12 -19.01 26.39
N GLY A 182 14.72 -18.51 25.31
CA GLY A 182 15.10 -19.33 24.17
C GLY A 182 14.98 -18.57 22.86
N PHE A 183 16.13 -18.06 22.41
CA PHE A 183 16.39 -17.72 21.01
C PHE A 183 17.28 -18.83 20.45
#